data_AF-A0A915KN39-F1
#
_entry.id   AF-A0A915KN39-F1
#
_cell.length_a   1.000
_cell.length_b   1.000
_cell.length_c   1.000
_cell.angle_alpha   90.00
_cell.angle_beta   90.00
_cell.angle_gamma   90.00
#
_symmetry.space_group_name_H-M   'P 1'
#
loop_
_entity.id
_entity.type
_entity.pdbx_description
1 polymer ?
#
loop_
_entity_poly.entity_id
_entity_poly.type
_entity_poly.pdbx_seq_one_letter_code
_entity_poly.pdbx_strand_id
1 'polypeptide(L)'
;MKTDASTVVFIEKGVPMTLEQVFKKLNISSYDLNIDVLDMHADRNTFHRFDKFNSKYNPMGQNILREIFIKTDNVQNGKFFADLLKEVISDLEESKYQYAEYRLSIYGKSRDEWDALARWAVTNNVHSRSVRWLIQVCGMDSVDDESKLETITFDSRNPPADLWSCAENPPYGYYLFYMHANLSVLNHFRKKRGLNTFAFRPHCGEAGPIYHLVAGFMVAESIAHGLLLRKSPVVQYLYYLDQVGVAMSPLSNNGLFLSYQRNPLAEFMAKGLNISLSTDDPLQFHYTKYKNGLCPVAPTVPLPRPSHYLDNVVYKNVENPITATVHLNLYCDVTKNYDEPLIEEYSIAAQVWKFSASDMCEIARHSVIQSGFPQTMKNHWLGINYREKGVLGNDIRRTNVPDIRISYRFETLIDELSTLFYASNLAKQDEKSASVAADNRHNADGFVTKDERGRN
;
A
#
# COMPACT_ATOMS: atom_id res chain seq x y z
N MET A 1 17.41 22.65 -18.78
CA MET A 1 18.62 23.33 -19.31
C MET A 1 18.54 23.63 -20.81
N LYS A 2 18.23 22.68 -21.69
CA LYS A 2 18.15 22.97 -23.15
C LYS A 2 16.94 23.82 -23.55
N THR A 3 15.81 23.65 -22.87
CA THR A 3 14.52 24.27 -23.21
C THR A 3 14.11 25.38 -22.24
N ASP A 4 14.27 25.14 -20.93
CA ASP A 4 13.71 25.99 -19.86
C ASP A 4 14.78 26.66 -18.98
N ALA A 5 15.97 26.99 -19.53
CA ALA A 5 17.07 27.56 -18.74
C ALA A 5 16.72 28.89 -18.04
N SER A 6 15.96 29.75 -18.72
CA SER A 6 15.54 31.08 -18.23
C SER A 6 14.30 31.04 -17.34
N THR A 7 13.65 29.88 -17.19
CA THR A 7 12.45 29.73 -16.38
C THR A 7 12.78 29.90 -14.90
N VAL A 8 12.00 30.70 -14.17
CA VAL A 8 12.14 30.89 -12.71
C VAL A 8 11.61 29.65 -11.99
N VAL A 9 12.45 28.93 -11.26
CA VAL A 9 12.07 27.62 -10.68
C VAL A 9 12.11 27.58 -9.16
N PHE A 10 12.77 28.54 -8.53
CA PHE A 10 12.98 28.55 -7.09
C PHE A 10 13.03 29.98 -6.57
N ILE A 11 12.59 30.22 -5.33
CA ILE A 11 12.67 31.53 -4.69
C ILE A 11 13.49 31.37 -3.41
N GLU A 12 14.65 32.01 -3.37
CA GLU A 12 15.51 32.00 -2.18
C GLU A 12 15.42 33.35 -1.46
N LYS A 13 14.89 33.35 -0.23
CA LYS A 13 14.77 34.57 0.59
C LYS A 13 14.10 35.75 -0.14
N GLY A 14 13.11 35.46 -0.99
CA GLY A 14 12.39 36.45 -1.79
C GLY A 14 13.01 36.79 -3.14
N VAL A 15 14.19 36.23 -3.48
CA VAL A 15 14.83 36.43 -4.79
C VAL A 15 14.47 35.28 -5.73
N PRO A 16 13.82 35.55 -6.88
CA PRO A 16 13.55 34.53 -7.88
C PRO A 16 14.84 34.07 -8.57
N MET A 17 15.02 32.76 -8.67
CA MET A 17 16.15 32.12 -9.34
C MET A 17 15.70 31.32 -10.56
N THR A 18 16.40 31.49 -11.68
CA THR A 18 16.18 30.68 -12.89
C THR A 18 16.79 29.29 -12.75
N LEU A 19 16.35 28.35 -13.59
CA LEU A 19 16.91 27.00 -13.61
C LEU A 19 18.43 27.02 -13.85
N GLU A 20 18.89 27.87 -14.76
CA GLU A 20 20.32 28.05 -15.01
C GLU A 20 21.08 28.59 -13.79
N GLN A 21 20.50 29.55 -13.07
CA GLN A 21 21.10 30.10 -11.86
C GLN A 21 21.18 29.06 -10.73
N VAL A 22 20.15 28.22 -10.58
CA VAL A 22 20.16 27.11 -9.63
C VAL A 22 21.27 26.11 -9.95
N PHE A 23 21.40 25.71 -11.22
CA PHE A 23 22.45 24.77 -11.65
C PHE A 23 23.87 25.35 -11.47
N LYS A 24 24.06 26.63 -11.81
CA LYS A 24 25.33 27.33 -11.57
C LYS A 24 25.67 27.41 -10.08
N LYS A 25 24.68 27.69 -9.23
CA LYS A 25 24.86 27.77 -7.77
C LYS A 25 25.27 26.42 -7.17
N LEU A 26 24.64 25.34 -7.64
CA LEU A 26 24.96 23.99 -7.17
C LEU A 26 26.24 23.43 -7.81
N ASN A 27 26.84 24.14 -8.77
CA ASN A 27 28.00 23.71 -9.54
C ASN A 27 27.76 22.35 -10.23
N ILE A 28 26.56 22.16 -10.79
CA ILE A 28 26.15 20.92 -11.49
C ILE A 28 26.01 21.22 -12.98
N SER A 29 26.66 20.42 -13.84
CA SER A 29 26.40 20.44 -15.28
C SER A 29 25.20 19.58 -15.64
N SER A 30 24.50 19.92 -16.72
CA SER A 30 23.45 19.05 -17.28
C SER A 30 23.97 17.69 -17.75
N TYR A 31 25.28 17.58 -17.99
CA TYR A 31 25.95 16.32 -18.37
C TYR A 31 26.32 15.44 -17.16
N ASP A 32 26.36 16.03 -15.96
CA ASP A 32 26.68 15.32 -14.73
C ASP A 32 25.45 14.63 -14.12
N LEU A 33 24.24 14.97 -14.59
CA LEU A 33 22.99 14.39 -14.12
C LEU A 33 22.77 12.99 -14.71
N ASN A 34 23.33 11.98 -14.05
CA ASN A 34 22.95 10.57 -14.23
C ASN A 34 22.51 9.98 -12.88
N ILE A 35 21.85 8.82 -12.91
CA ILE A 35 21.30 8.17 -11.69
C ILE A 35 22.36 7.98 -10.60
N ASP A 36 23.59 7.63 -10.97
CA ASP A 36 24.68 7.40 -10.02
C ASP A 36 25.12 8.71 -9.33
N VAL A 37 25.09 9.85 -10.04
CA VAL A 37 25.41 11.17 -9.50
C VAL A 37 24.26 11.78 -8.70
N LEU A 38 23.01 11.41 -9.00
CA LEU A 38 21.84 11.82 -8.21
C LEU A 38 21.86 11.25 -6.79
N ASP A 39 22.68 10.23 -6.50
CA ASP A 39 22.86 9.61 -5.18
C ASP A 39 21.54 9.21 -4.49
N MET A 40 20.55 8.81 -5.29
CA MET A 40 19.21 8.41 -4.83
C MET A 40 19.16 6.94 -4.41
N HIS A 41 20.18 6.13 -4.76
CA HIS A 41 20.21 4.72 -4.41
C HIS A 41 20.38 4.49 -2.91
N ALA A 42 19.63 3.53 -2.39
CA ALA A 42 19.83 3.03 -1.04
C ALA A 42 21.17 2.29 -0.96
N ASP A 43 21.92 2.50 0.13
CA ASP A 43 23.24 1.91 0.33
C ASP A 43 23.26 1.03 1.60
N ARG A 44 24.39 0.37 1.90
CA ARG A 44 24.50 -0.41 3.14
C ARG A 44 24.32 0.43 4.41
N ASN A 45 24.44 1.76 4.32
CA ASN A 45 24.29 2.68 5.44
C ASN A 45 22.84 3.11 5.68
N THR A 46 21.89 2.81 4.77
CA THR A 46 20.46 3.05 4.97
C THR A 46 19.78 1.95 5.79
N PHE A 47 20.44 0.81 6.01
CA PHE A 47 19.92 -0.30 6.80
C PHE A 47 19.59 0.14 8.23
N HIS A 48 18.33 -0.01 8.65
CA HIS A 48 17.75 0.47 9.91
C HIS A 48 17.88 1.99 10.18
N ARG A 49 18.14 2.80 9.15
CA ARG A 49 18.34 4.25 9.27
C ARG A 49 17.37 5.03 8.39
N PHE A 50 16.13 5.16 8.86
CA PHE A 50 15.06 5.88 8.17
C PHE A 50 15.37 7.36 7.91
N ASP A 51 16.17 7.99 8.77
CA ASP A 51 16.65 9.36 8.57
C ASP A 51 17.54 9.47 7.32
N LYS A 52 18.42 8.49 7.12
CA LYS A 52 19.26 8.40 5.92
C LYS A 52 18.46 8.01 4.69
N PHE A 53 17.53 7.06 4.80
CA PHE A 53 16.59 6.74 3.73
C PHE A 53 15.78 7.97 3.29
N ASN A 54 15.26 8.74 4.24
CA ASN A 54 14.51 9.96 3.92
C ASN A 54 15.37 11.03 3.24
N SER A 55 16.67 11.09 3.57
CA SER A 55 17.61 11.99 2.90
C SER A 55 17.87 11.60 1.45
N LYS A 56 17.73 10.30 1.11
CA LYS A 56 17.87 9.80 -0.26
C LYS A 56 16.77 10.27 -1.19
N TYR A 57 15.63 10.78 -0.70
CA TYR A 57 14.65 11.45 -1.56
C TYR A 57 15.12 12.80 -2.13
N ASN A 58 16.25 13.34 -1.67
CA ASN A 58 16.80 14.59 -2.15
C ASN A 58 17.86 14.31 -3.22
N PRO A 59 17.61 14.65 -4.50
CA PRO A 59 18.59 14.44 -5.57
C PRO A 59 19.89 15.18 -5.28
N MET A 60 21.01 14.47 -5.35
CA MET A 60 22.36 14.94 -4.99
C MET A 60 22.46 15.46 -3.54
N GLY A 61 21.57 15.02 -2.65
CA GLY A 61 21.41 15.56 -1.30
C GLY A 61 20.85 16.99 -1.26
N GLN A 62 20.36 17.52 -2.39
CA GLN A 62 19.90 18.91 -2.51
C GLN A 62 18.37 19.00 -2.43
N ASN A 63 17.86 19.60 -1.34
CA ASN A 63 16.44 19.88 -1.17
C ASN A 63 15.84 20.72 -2.31
N ILE A 64 16.63 21.62 -2.89
CA ILE A 64 16.22 22.51 -3.99
C ILE A 64 15.83 21.69 -5.23
N LEU A 65 16.61 20.66 -5.57
CA LEU A 65 16.32 19.82 -6.74
C LEU A 65 15.06 18.98 -6.53
N ARG A 66 14.85 18.44 -5.32
CA ARG A 66 13.62 17.72 -4.97
C ARG A 66 12.39 18.62 -5.10
N GLU A 67 12.48 19.86 -4.61
CA GLU A 67 11.38 20.81 -4.70
C GLU A 67 11.02 21.14 -6.15
N ILE A 68 12.02 21.34 -7.02
CA ILE A 68 11.79 21.69 -8.43
C ILE A 68 11.23 20.50 -9.23
N PHE A 69 11.82 19.30 -9.05
CA PHE A 69 11.59 18.17 -9.97
C PHE A 69 10.66 17.08 -9.44
N ILE A 70 10.44 16.96 -8.13
CA ILE A 70 9.72 15.83 -7.51
C ILE A 70 8.46 16.29 -6.74
N LYS A 71 8.32 17.59 -6.43
CA LYS A 71 7.11 18.10 -5.77
C LYS A 71 6.06 18.58 -6.76
N THR A 72 4.80 18.38 -6.38
CA THR A 72 3.60 18.86 -7.09
C THR A 72 3.30 20.33 -6.82
N ASP A 73 3.63 20.81 -5.61
CA ASP A 73 3.47 22.19 -5.18
C ASP A 73 4.84 22.89 -5.11
N ASN A 74 5.14 23.72 -6.10
CA ASN A 74 6.35 24.52 -6.23
C ASN A 74 6.11 25.76 -7.11
N VAL A 75 7.14 26.59 -7.31
CA VAL A 75 7.05 27.84 -8.10
C VAL A 75 6.47 27.64 -9.51
N GLN A 76 6.71 26.47 -10.12
CA GLN A 76 6.23 26.11 -11.45
C GLN A 76 4.98 25.21 -11.39
N ASN A 77 4.27 25.19 -10.25
CA ASN A 77 3.10 24.36 -10.01
C ASN A 77 3.32 22.90 -10.44
N GLY A 78 4.48 22.34 -10.09
CA GLY A 78 4.82 20.94 -10.34
C GLY A 78 4.92 20.55 -11.81
N LYS A 79 5.10 21.50 -12.74
CA LYS A 79 5.25 21.25 -14.18
C LYS A 79 6.32 20.19 -14.47
N PHE A 80 7.53 20.38 -13.94
CA PHE A 80 8.65 19.46 -14.22
C PHE A 80 8.39 18.04 -13.70
N PHE A 81 7.77 17.92 -12.52
CA PHE A 81 7.40 16.61 -12.00
C PHE A 81 6.35 15.94 -12.89
N ALA A 82 5.35 16.70 -13.35
CA ALA A 82 4.34 16.18 -14.26
C ALA A 82 4.91 15.76 -15.63
N ASP A 83 5.86 16.52 -16.17
CA ASP A 83 6.53 16.19 -17.43
C ASP A 83 7.38 14.93 -17.29
N LEU A 84 8.16 14.80 -16.21
CA LEU A 84 8.90 13.56 -15.90
C LEU A 84 7.95 12.37 -15.77
N LEU A 85 6.85 12.55 -15.06
CA LEU A 85 5.86 11.50 -14.85
C LEU A 85 5.18 11.07 -16.15
N LYS A 86 4.95 11.96 -17.10
CA LYS A 86 4.38 11.61 -18.42
C LYS A 86 5.31 10.72 -19.23
N GLU A 87 6.61 10.96 -19.18
CA GLU A 87 7.59 10.08 -19.83
C GLU A 87 7.49 8.67 -19.23
N VAL A 88 7.52 8.56 -17.90
CA VAL A 88 7.38 7.28 -17.18
C VAL A 88 6.06 6.59 -17.51
N ILE A 89 4.96 7.34 -17.58
CA ILE A 89 3.64 6.81 -17.99
C ILE A 89 3.67 6.30 -19.43
N SER A 90 4.29 7.06 -20.34
CA SER A 90 4.38 6.69 -21.76
C SER A 90 5.10 5.36 -21.91
N ASP A 91 6.23 5.21 -21.23
CA ASP A 91 7.00 3.96 -21.23
C ASP A 91 6.19 2.79 -20.64
N LEU A 92 5.44 3.03 -19.57
CA LEU A 92 4.55 2.02 -18.99
C LEU A 92 3.40 1.63 -19.93
N GLU A 93 2.86 2.57 -20.71
CA GLU A 93 1.80 2.31 -21.69
C GLU A 93 2.29 1.50 -22.90
N GLU A 94 3.59 1.56 -23.23
CA GLU A 94 4.21 0.64 -24.18
C GLU A 94 4.27 -0.81 -23.65
N SER A 95 4.32 -0.98 -22.33
CA SER A 95 4.31 -2.28 -21.66
C SER A 95 2.90 -2.87 -21.62
N LYS A 96 2.66 -3.92 -22.42
CA LYS A 96 1.32 -4.50 -22.61
C LYS A 96 0.70 -5.10 -21.35
N TYR A 97 1.53 -5.60 -20.43
CA TYR A 97 1.09 -6.42 -19.30
C TYR A 97 1.39 -5.81 -17.94
N GLN A 98 1.79 -4.53 -17.90
CA GLN A 98 2.14 -3.86 -16.65
C GLN A 98 1.21 -2.68 -16.41
N TYR A 99 0.86 -2.51 -15.14
CA TYR A 99 -0.12 -1.53 -14.68
C TYR A 99 0.33 -1.02 -13.33
N ALA A 100 0.21 0.28 -13.09
CA ALA A 100 0.68 0.90 -11.86
C ALA A 100 -0.47 1.58 -11.12
N GLU A 101 -0.40 1.57 -9.80
CA GLU A 101 -1.14 2.51 -8.97
C GLU A 101 -0.05 3.45 -8.37
N TYR A 102 -0.06 4.78 -8.52
CA TYR A 102 1.04 5.61 -7.99
C TYR A 102 0.71 6.33 -6.69
N ARG A 103 1.75 6.45 -5.86
CA ARG A 103 1.80 7.03 -4.52
C ARG A 103 2.04 8.53 -4.54
N LEU A 104 0.96 9.29 -4.30
CA LEU A 104 1.01 10.74 -4.04
C LEU A 104 0.62 11.04 -2.60
N SER A 105 1.40 11.90 -1.98
CA SER A 105 1.31 12.29 -0.58
C SER A 105 0.34 13.44 -0.36
N ILE A 106 -0.56 13.27 0.61
CA ILE A 106 -1.34 14.35 1.23
C ILE A 106 -1.08 14.33 2.72
N TYR A 107 -0.68 15.47 3.26
CA TYR A 107 -0.25 15.63 4.64
C TYR A 107 -1.45 16.04 5.51
N GLY A 108 -2.40 16.80 4.98
CA GLY A 108 -3.51 17.33 5.76
C GLY A 108 -3.09 18.49 6.67
N LYS A 109 -2.01 19.21 6.32
CA LYS A 109 -1.65 20.49 6.97
C LYS A 109 -2.63 21.59 6.59
N SER A 110 -3.13 21.54 5.35
CA SER A 110 -4.15 22.44 4.83
C SER A 110 -5.31 21.67 4.19
N ARG A 111 -6.51 22.24 4.28
CA ARG A 111 -7.70 21.74 3.58
C ARG A 111 -7.55 21.82 2.06
N ASP A 112 -6.78 22.80 1.60
CA ASP A 112 -6.60 23.06 0.17
C ASP A 112 -5.66 22.07 -0.50
N GLU A 113 -5.01 21.17 0.24
CA GLU A 113 -4.05 20.20 -0.32
C GLU A 113 -4.72 19.26 -1.33
N TRP A 114 -5.93 18.78 -1.04
CA TRP A 114 -6.70 17.94 -1.96
C TRP A 114 -7.01 18.68 -3.26
N ASP A 115 -7.49 19.92 -3.16
CA ASP A 115 -7.84 20.73 -4.32
C ASP A 115 -6.59 21.17 -5.09
N ALA A 116 -5.49 21.47 -4.40
CA ALA A 116 -4.21 21.80 -5.01
C ALA A 116 -3.67 20.62 -5.81
N LEU A 117 -3.70 19.41 -5.23
CA LEU A 117 -3.27 18.21 -5.94
C LEU A 117 -4.19 17.86 -7.11
N ALA A 118 -5.51 18.06 -6.96
CA ALA A 118 -6.48 17.87 -8.04
C ALA A 118 -6.23 18.85 -9.20
N ARG A 119 -6.04 20.14 -8.87
CA ARG A 119 -5.72 21.19 -9.84
C ARG A 119 -4.41 20.91 -10.54
N TRP A 120 -3.37 20.49 -9.82
CA TRP A 120 -2.10 20.07 -10.39
C TRP A 120 -2.30 18.96 -11.42
N ALA A 121 -3.05 17.92 -11.06
CA ALA A 121 -3.27 16.76 -11.92
C ALA A 121 -4.03 17.13 -13.21
N VAL A 122 -5.09 17.93 -13.10
CA VAL A 122 -5.91 18.38 -14.23
C VAL A 122 -5.15 19.36 -15.12
N THR A 123 -4.47 20.34 -14.53
CA THR A 123 -3.76 21.39 -15.27
C THR A 123 -2.61 20.80 -16.08
N ASN A 124 -1.90 19.83 -15.51
CA ASN A 124 -0.78 19.19 -16.17
C ASN A 124 -1.17 17.98 -17.03
N ASN A 125 -2.45 17.59 -17.08
CA ASN A 125 -2.96 16.44 -17.86
C ASN A 125 -2.20 15.13 -17.56
N VAL A 126 -1.99 14.82 -16.28
CA VAL A 126 -1.37 13.56 -15.85
C VAL A 126 -2.43 12.48 -15.68
N HIS A 127 -2.99 11.98 -16.78
CA HIS A 127 -3.97 10.90 -16.80
C HIS A 127 -3.51 9.78 -17.75
N SER A 128 -3.71 8.53 -17.34
CA SER A 128 -3.36 7.33 -18.12
C SER A 128 -4.41 6.23 -17.94
N ARG A 129 -4.47 5.28 -18.87
CA ARG A 129 -5.27 4.06 -18.69
C ARG A 129 -4.54 3.00 -17.85
N SER A 130 -3.21 3.04 -17.87
CA SER A 130 -2.33 2.11 -17.15
C SER A 130 -2.00 2.59 -15.73
N VAL A 131 -2.26 3.87 -15.42
CA VAL A 131 -2.01 4.51 -14.11
C VAL A 131 -3.27 5.16 -13.51
N ARG A 132 -3.46 5.04 -12.20
CA ARG A 132 -4.60 5.61 -11.44
C ARG A 132 -4.20 6.85 -10.61
N TRP A 133 -5.04 7.90 -10.62
CA TRP A 133 -4.80 9.23 -9.98
C TRP A 133 -5.98 9.77 -9.14
N LEU A 134 -5.89 11.00 -8.60
CA LEU A 134 -6.82 11.65 -7.65
C LEU A 134 -8.35 11.49 -7.92
N ILE A 135 -8.80 11.55 -9.18
CA ILE A 135 -10.22 11.35 -9.57
C ILE A 135 -10.59 9.85 -9.68
N GLN A 136 -9.57 9.01 -9.82
CA GLN A 136 -9.59 7.55 -9.87
C GLN A 136 -8.95 6.93 -8.62
N VAL A 137 -8.87 7.67 -7.50
CA VAL A 137 -8.27 7.15 -6.27
C VAL A 137 -9.04 5.89 -5.93
N CYS A 138 -8.28 4.82 -5.89
CA CYS A 138 -8.76 3.48 -5.67
C CYS A 138 -8.44 3.02 -4.25
N GLY A 139 -7.60 3.76 -3.52
CA GLY A 139 -7.35 3.50 -2.12
C GLY A 139 -6.53 4.56 -1.40
N MET A 140 -6.62 4.52 -0.08
CA MET A 140 -5.85 5.33 0.84
C MET A 140 -4.85 4.46 1.57
N ASP A 141 -3.63 4.96 1.67
CA ASP A 141 -2.53 4.39 2.43
C ASP A 141 -2.23 5.28 3.63
N SER A 142 -1.77 4.67 4.71
CA SER A 142 -1.24 5.34 5.88
C SER A 142 0.23 4.97 6.00
N VAL A 143 1.10 5.97 6.06
CA VAL A 143 2.54 5.78 6.15
C VAL A 143 3.08 6.53 7.36
N ASP A 144 3.85 5.83 8.19
CA ASP A 144 4.70 6.39 9.25
C ASP A 144 5.98 5.53 9.38
N ASP A 145 6.99 6.05 10.06
CA ASP A 145 8.14 5.27 10.51
C ASP A 145 7.70 4.34 11.64
N GLU A 146 7.25 3.14 11.26
CA GLU A 146 6.76 2.12 12.20
C GLU A 146 7.82 1.69 13.24
N SER A 147 9.10 2.02 13.04
CA SER A 147 10.15 1.67 14.01
C SER A 147 10.21 2.60 15.23
N LYS A 148 9.55 3.76 15.17
CA LYS A 148 9.47 4.68 16.30
C LYS A 148 8.73 4.04 17.47
N LEU A 149 9.24 4.28 18.67
CA LEU A 149 8.61 3.78 19.89
C LEU A 149 7.30 4.53 20.15
N GLU A 150 6.23 3.78 20.27
CA GLU A 150 4.94 4.30 20.75
C GLU A 150 4.90 4.20 22.28
N THR A 151 4.75 5.36 22.92
CA THR A 151 4.63 5.51 24.39
C THR A 151 3.19 5.33 24.87
N ILE A 152 2.22 5.65 24.01
CA ILE A 152 0.79 5.60 24.32
C ILE A 152 0.19 4.35 23.69
N THR A 153 -0.44 3.50 24.51
CA THR A 153 -1.24 2.38 24.00
C THR A 153 -2.60 2.87 23.54
N PHE A 154 -3.08 2.36 22.41
CA PHE A 154 -4.44 2.62 21.94
C PHE A 154 -5.47 1.78 22.73
N ASP A 155 -6.32 2.44 23.51
CA ASP A 155 -7.43 1.86 24.26
C ASP A 155 -8.58 2.86 24.49
N SER A 156 -9.62 2.41 25.20
CA SER A 156 -10.84 3.19 25.48
C SER A 156 -10.62 4.47 26.29
N ARG A 157 -9.43 4.68 26.87
CA ARG A 157 -9.11 5.88 27.67
C ARG A 157 -8.56 7.01 26.79
N ASN A 158 -8.14 6.72 25.56
CA ASN A 158 -7.66 7.77 24.67
C ASN A 158 -8.78 8.72 24.28
N PRO A 159 -8.51 10.04 24.19
CA PRO A 159 -9.52 11.00 23.83
C PRO A 159 -9.93 10.86 22.34
N PRO A 160 -11.14 11.30 21.98
CA PRO A 160 -11.54 11.53 20.60
C PRO A 160 -10.57 12.44 19.82
N ALA A 161 -10.55 12.32 18.49
CA ALA A 161 -9.56 13.00 17.64
C ALA A 161 -9.62 14.53 17.73
N ASP A 162 -10.81 15.09 17.93
CA ASP A 162 -11.05 16.52 18.14
C ASP A 162 -10.60 17.03 19.52
N LEU A 163 -10.34 16.11 20.45
CA LEU A 163 -9.89 16.39 21.82
C LEU A 163 -8.45 15.91 22.06
N TRP A 164 -7.76 15.39 21.04
CA TRP A 164 -6.36 15.01 21.17
C TRP A 164 -5.49 16.26 21.26
N SER A 165 -5.06 16.59 22.47
CA SER A 165 -4.20 17.74 22.76
C SER A 165 -2.81 17.35 23.25
N CYS A 166 -2.49 16.05 23.27
CA CYS A 166 -1.18 15.58 23.70
C CYS A 166 -0.11 16.00 22.67
N ALA A 167 1.07 16.39 23.16
CA ALA A 167 2.21 16.71 22.30
C ALA A 167 2.82 15.45 21.63
N GLU A 168 2.59 14.27 22.22
CA GLU A 168 3.00 13.00 21.65
C GLU A 168 2.09 12.61 20.48
N ASN A 169 2.69 12.02 19.45
CA ASN A 169 1.96 11.51 18.28
C ASN A 169 0.97 10.41 18.73
N PRO A 170 -0.29 10.40 18.27
CA PRO A 170 -1.19 9.28 18.51
C PRO A 170 -0.58 7.95 18.04
N PRO A 171 -0.89 6.83 18.72
CA PRO A 171 -0.39 5.52 18.30
C PRO A 171 -0.96 5.11 16.95
N TYR A 172 -0.26 4.23 16.23
CA TYR A 172 -0.61 3.86 14.87
C TYR A 172 -2.03 3.26 14.75
N GLY A 173 -2.43 2.44 15.73
CA GLY A 173 -3.78 1.89 15.80
C GLY A 173 -4.89 2.96 15.87
N TYR A 174 -4.59 4.11 16.50
CA TYR A 174 -5.50 5.25 16.57
C TYR A 174 -5.73 5.84 15.17
N TYR A 175 -4.66 6.03 14.42
CA TYR A 175 -4.71 6.52 13.05
C TYR A 175 -5.49 5.59 12.13
N LEU A 176 -5.20 4.29 12.18
CA LEU A 176 -5.93 3.29 11.40
C LEU A 176 -7.42 3.30 11.70
N PHE A 177 -7.79 3.40 12.99
CA PHE A 177 -9.20 3.47 13.40
C PHE A 177 -9.92 4.69 12.83
N TYR A 178 -9.40 5.90 13.02
CA TYR A 178 -10.08 7.11 12.54
C TYR A 178 -10.08 7.23 11.02
N MET A 179 -9.00 6.79 10.35
CA MET A 179 -8.99 6.72 8.88
C MET A 179 -10.05 5.76 8.37
N HIS A 180 -10.13 4.54 8.92
CA HIS A 180 -11.15 3.58 8.54
C HIS A 180 -12.57 4.09 8.82
N ALA A 181 -12.82 4.66 10.00
CA ALA A 181 -14.14 5.17 10.37
C ALA A 181 -14.60 6.28 9.39
N ASN A 182 -13.72 7.24 9.11
CA ASN A 182 -14.01 8.33 8.17
C ASN A 182 -14.20 7.82 6.74
N LEU A 183 -13.33 6.92 6.28
CA LEU A 183 -13.44 6.32 4.95
C LEU A 183 -14.70 5.48 4.81
N SER A 184 -15.12 4.76 5.83
CA SER A 184 -16.34 3.95 5.82
C SER A 184 -17.58 4.81 5.61
N VAL A 185 -17.70 5.92 6.37
CA VAL A 185 -18.80 6.87 6.20
C VAL A 185 -18.77 7.52 4.82
N LEU A 186 -17.60 7.95 4.37
CA LEU A 186 -17.41 8.57 3.05
C LEU A 186 -17.75 7.59 1.92
N ASN A 187 -17.28 6.35 2.00
CA ASN A 187 -17.54 5.32 0.99
C ASN A 187 -19.03 4.98 0.91
N HIS A 188 -19.73 4.91 2.04
CA HIS A 188 -21.18 4.70 2.03
C HIS A 188 -21.91 5.83 1.30
N PHE A 189 -21.50 7.08 1.54
CA PHE A 189 -22.05 8.24 0.85
C PHE A 189 -21.72 8.24 -0.66
N ARG A 190 -20.47 7.97 -1.02
CA ARG A 190 -20.00 7.88 -2.41
C ARG A 190 -20.75 6.80 -3.17
N LYS A 191 -20.92 5.62 -2.57
CA LYS A 191 -21.68 4.50 -3.13
C LYS A 191 -23.14 4.88 -3.38
N LYS A 192 -23.79 5.56 -2.43
CA LYS A 192 -25.17 6.07 -2.62
C LYS A 192 -25.30 7.06 -3.77
N ARG A 193 -24.23 7.76 -4.12
CA ARG A 193 -24.17 8.70 -5.26
C ARG A 193 -23.65 8.07 -6.56
N GLY A 194 -23.40 6.75 -6.59
CA GLY A 194 -22.83 6.09 -7.76
C GLY A 194 -21.38 6.47 -8.07
N LEU A 195 -20.66 7.02 -7.09
CA LEU A 195 -19.23 7.35 -7.20
C LEU A 195 -18.37 6.15 -6.83
N ASN A 196 -17.11 6.14 -7.27
CA ASN A 196 -16.11 5.15 -6.85
C ASN A 196 -15.85 5.25 -5.34
N THR A 197 -15.51 4.13 -4.71
CA THR A 197 -15.09 4.06 -3.30
C THR A 197 -13.57 3.93 -3.18
N PHE A 198 -13.05 4.20 -1.99
CA PHE A 198 -11.62 4.10 -1.66
C PHE A 198 -11.37 2.86 -0.80
N ALA A 199 -10.48 1.96 -1.22
CA ALA A 199 -10.02 0.87 -0.37
C ALA A 199 -8.96 1.39 0.62
N PHE A 200 -9.04 1.03 1.90
CA PHE A 200 -8.03 1.35 2.89
C PHE A 200 -6.94 0.27 2.93
N ARG A 201 -5.71 0.67 2.63
CA ARG A 201 -4.59 -0.25 2.41
C ARG A 201 -3.32 0.28 3.11
N PRO A 202 -3.19 0.24 4.42
CA PRO A 202 -2.07 0.88 5.11
C PRO A 202 -0.73 0.15 4.92
N HIS A 203 0.40 0.86 5.04
CA HIS A 203 1.68 0.24 5.40
C HIS A 203 1.55 -0.34 6.78
N CYS A 204 1.84 -1.63 6.95
CA CYS A 204 1.54 -2.28 8.21
C CYS A 204 2.48 -3.46 8.47
N GLY A 205 3.17 -3.39 9.61
CA GLY A 205 4.02 -4.46 10.08
C GLY A 205 5.26 -4.66 9.23
N GLU A 206 5.80 -3.61 8.60
CA GLU A 206 7.18 -3.62 8.12
C GLU A 206 8.16 -3.63 9.30
N ALA A 207 7.90 -2.74 10.25
CA ALA A 207 8.60 -2.61 11.52
C ALA A 207 7.59 -2.36 12.65
N GLY A 208 8.09 -2.06 13.85
CA GLY A 208 7.24 -1.73 14.98
C GLY A 208 6.66 -2.93 15.74
N PRO A 209 5.65 -2.68 16.59
CA PRO A 209 5.00 -3.68 17.42
C PRO A 209 3.91 -4.47 16.68
N ILE A 210 3.65 -5.71 17.14
CA ILE A 210 2.74 -6.65 16.46
C ILE A 210 1.28 -6.15 16.38
N TYR A 211 0.86 -5.27 17.30
CA TYR A 211 -0.51 -4.78 17.31
C TYR A 211 -0.85 -3.90 16.11
N HIS A 212 0.15 -3.39 15.36
CA HIS A 212 -0.09 -2.75 14.06
C HIS A 212 -0.82 -3.71 13.13
N LEU A 213 -0.32 -4.95 13.02
CA LEU A 213 -0.90 -5.98 12.16
C LEU A 213 -2.28 -6.43 12.64
N VAL A 214 -2.52 -6.40 13.96
CA VAL A 214 -3.85 -6.68 14.53
C VAL A 214 -4.83 -5.57 14.15
N ALA A 215 -4.44 -4.30 14.32
CA ALA A 215 -5.25 -3.17 13.92
C ALA A 215 -5.52 -3.17 12.41
N GLY A 216 -4.48 -3.40 11.58
CA GLY A 216 -4.59 -3.54 10.14
C GLY A 216 -5.56 -4.65 9.73
N PHE A 217 -5.49 -5.82 10.37
CA PHE A 217 -6.41 -6.94 10.12
C PHE A 217 -7.87 -6.56 10.37
N MET A 218 -8.14 -5.75 11.40
CA MET A 218 -9.51 -5.38 11.76
C MET A 218 -10.14 -4.37 10.80
N VAL A 219 -9.35 -3.54 10.12
CA VAL A 219 -9.88 -2.34 9.43
C VAL A 219 -9.45 -2.17 7.98
N ALA A 220 -8.42 -2.87 7.51
CA ALA A 220 -7.88 -2.71 6.17
C ALA A 220 -8.37 -3.78 5.19
N GLU A 221 -8.54 -3.42 3.93
CA GLU A 221 -8.83 -4.37 2.85
C GLU A 221 -7.58 -5.15 2.39
N SER A 222 -6.40 -4.54 2.48
CA SER A 222 -5.09 -5.19 2.29
C SER A 222 -4.02 -4.39 3.03
N ILE A 223 -2.82 -4.94 3.19
CA ILE A 223 -1.69 -4.21 3.80
C ILE A 223 -0.48 -4.19 2.87
N ALA A 224 0.38 -3.19 3.03
CA ALA A 224 1.73 -3.21 2.47
C ALA A 224 2.74 -3.73 3.52
N HIS A 225 3.77 -4.43 3.04
CA HIS A 225 4.87 -5.06 3.77
C HIS A 225 4.51 -6.32 4.56
N GLY A 226 3.85 -6.23 5.71
CA GLY A 226 3.46 -7.41 6.50
C GLY A 226 4.60 -8.30 7.02
N LEU A 227 5.85 -7.82 7.06
CA LEU A 227 7.03 -8.62 7.44
C LEU A 227 6.89 -9.27 8.81
N LEU A 228 6.33 -8.54 9.78
CA LEU A 228 6.22 -8.96 11.16
C LEU A 228 5.17 -10.07 11.39
N LEU A 229 4.37 -10.43 10.37
CA LEU A 229 3.52 -11.62 10.42
C LEU A 229 4.36 -12.87 10.74
N ARG A 230 5.62 -12.92 10.30
CA ARG A 230 6.56 -14.02 10.63
C ARG A 230 6.81 -14.21 12.13
N LYS A 231 6.54 -13.20 12.96
CA LYS A 231 6.78 -13.22 14.41
C LYS A 231 5.54 -13.63 15.21
N SER A 232 4.38 -13.70 14.58
CA SER A 232 3.12 -14.08 15.25
C SER A 232 2.37 -15.11 14.42
N PRO A 233 2.52 -16.41 14.74
CA PRO A 233 1.79 -17.47 14.06
C PRO A 233 0.28 -17.26 14.08
N VAL A 234 -0.28 -16.76 15.18
CA VAL A 234 -1.71 -16.51 15.33
C VAL A 234 -2.18 -15.43 14.35
N VAL A 235 -1.50 -14.28 14.31
CA VAL A 235 -1.90 -13.18 13.43
C VAL A 235 -1.68 -13.56 11.96
N GLN A 236 -0.56 -14.22 11.64
CA GLN A 236 -0.32 -14.78 10.30
C GLN A 236 -1.44 -15.72 9.85
N TYR A 237 -1.90 -16.60 10.75
CA TYR A 237 -2.96 -17.53 10.45
C TYR A 237 -4.30 -16.84 10.22
N LEU A 238 -4.61 -15.75 10.94
CA LEU A 238 -5.80 -14.94 10.66
C LEU A 238 -5.78 -14.30 9.27
N TYR A 239 -4.63 -13.75 8.85
CA TYR A 239 -4.46 -13.22 7.49
C TYR A 239 -4.63 -14.31 6.42
N TYR A 240 -4.17 -15.53 6.72
CA TYR A 240 -4.41 -16.69 5.85
C TYR A 240 -5.90 -17.06 5.78
N LEU A 241 -6.60 -17.19 6.91
CA LEU A 241 -7.99 -17.62 6.92
C LEU A 241 -8.93 -16.62 6.22
N ASP A 242 -8.71 -15.33 6.43
CA ASP A 242 -9.53 -14.27 5.82
C ASP A 242 -9.02 -13.85 4.43
N GLN A 243 -7.86 -14.38 4.01
CA GLN A 243 -7.22 -14.10 2.72
C GLN A 243 -6.97 -12.60 2.47
N VAL A 244 -6.65 -11.85 3.54
CA VAL A 244 -6.28 -10.43 3.45
C VAL A 244 -5.02 -10.27 2.61
N GLY A 245 -5.06 -9.34 1.65
CA GLY A 245 -3.95 -9.10 0.74
C GLY A 245 -2.72 -8.52 1.44
N VAL A 246 -1.53 -9.02 1.08
CA VAL A 246 -0.24 -8.51 1.58
C VAL A 246 0.67 -8.19 0.40
N ALA A 247 0.87 -6.91 0.11
CA ALA A 247 1.78 -6.43 -0.92
C ALA A 247 3.20 -6.28 -0.36
N MET A 248 4.15 -7.07 -0.84
CA MET A 248 5.50 -7.16 -0.29
C MET A 248 6.53 -6.62 -1.28
N SER A 249 7.54 -5.91 -0.79
CA SER A 249 8.63 -5.34 -1.60
C SER A 249 10.02 -5.85 -1.15
N PRO A 250 10.40 -7.08 -1.53
CA PRO A 250 11.61 -7.73 -1.03
C PRO A 250 12.93 -6.97 -1.23
N LEU A 251 13.14 -6.27 -2.36
CA LEU A 251 14.35 -5.49 -2.58
C LEU A 251 14.43 -4.28 -1.66
N SER A 252 13.31 -3.57 -1.47
CA SER A 252 13.20 -2.49 -0.48
C SER A 252 13.49 -3.01 0.93
N ASN A 253 12.85 -4.12 1.31
CA ASN A 253 13.07 -4.70 2.63
C ASN A 253 14.54 -5.14 2.84
N ASN A 254 15.21 -5.59 1.77
CA ASN A 254 16.63 -5.92 1.77
C ASN A 254 17.53 -4.69 1.99
N GLY A 255 17.16 -3.55 1.44
CA GLY A 255 17.88 -2.29 1.66
C GLY A 255 17.71 -1.74 3.08
N LEU A 256 16.60 -2.04 3.76
CA LEU A 256 16.20 -1.33 4.99
C LEU A 256 16.10 -2.18 6.26
N PHE A 257 15.69 -3.45 6.21
CA PHE A 257 15.30 -4.19 7.43
C PHE A 257 15.85 -5.61 7.57
N LEU A 258 15.93 -6.38 6.49
CA LEU A 258 16.37 -7.78 6.56
C LEU A 258 16.97 -8.25 5.26
N SER A 259 18.00 -9.09 5.34
CA SER A 259 18.60 -9.67 4.12
C SER A 259 17.56 -10.41 3.27
N TYR A 260 17.70 -10.33 1.94
CA TYR A 260 16.74 -10.85 0.97
C TYR A 260 16.35 -12.31 1.22
N GLN A 261 17.33 -13.18 1.53
CA GLN A 261 17.08 -14.61 1.78
C GLN A 261 16.24 -14.86 3.05
N ARG A 262 16.22 -13.91 3.99
CA ARG A 262 15.45 -14.01 5.24
C ARG A 262 14.05 -13.40 5.11
N ASN A 263 13.70 -12.84 3.96
CA ASN A 263 12.37 -12.30 3.70
C ASN A 263 11.34 -13.44 3.73
N PRO A 264 10.22 -13.28 4.45
CA PRO A 264 9.26 -14.38 4.64
C PRO A 264 8.32 -14.61 3.45
N LEU A 265 8.46 -13.86 2.34
CA LEU A 265 7.58 -13.98 1.17
C LEU A 265 7.44 -15.42 0.67
N ALA A 266 8.53 -16.16 0.49
CA ALA A 266 8.48 -17.55 0.04
C ALA A 266 7.76 -18.48 1.04
N GLU A 267 7.94 -18.23 2.33
CA GLU A 267 7.25 -18.97 3.40
C GLU A 267 5.74 -18.65 3.39
N PHE A 268 5.37 -17.38 3.24
CA PHE A 268 3.98 -16.94 3.15
C PHE A 268 3.29 -17.52 1.91
N MET A 269 4.00 -17.53 0.78
CA MET A 269 3.54 -18.18 -0.44
C MET A 269 3.30 -19.67 -0.21
N ALA A 270 4.25 -20.38 0.38
CA ALA A 270 4.09 -21.82 0.66
C ALA A 270 2.84 -22.09 1.52
N LYS A 271 2.61 -21.24 2.54
CA LYS A 271 1.45 -21.31 3.43
C LYS A 271 0.11 -20.87 2.80
N GLY A 272 0.13 -20.30 1.60
CA GLY A 272 -1.09 -19.91 0.88
C GLY A 272 -1.69 -18.58 1.35
N LEU A 273 -0.88 -17.69 1.91
CA LEU A 273 -1.28 -16.30 2.14
C LEU A 273 -1.49 -15.61 0.79
N ASN A 274 -2.44 -14.66 0.75
CA ASN A 274 -2.73 -13.83 -0.40
C ASN A 274 -1.66 -12.73 -0.56
N ILE A 275 -0.48 -13.11 -1.06
CA ILE A 275 0.66 -12.20 -1.24
C ILE A 275 0.78 -11.69 -2.68
N SER A 276 1.31 -10.48 -2.84
CA SER A 276 1.76 -9.92 -4.12
C SER A 276 3.15 -9.31 -4.01
N LEU A 277 3.85 -9.19 -5.14
CA LEU A 277 5.13 -8.46 -5.24
C LEU A 277 4.87 -7.00 -5.64
N SER A 278 5.61 -6.08 -5.02
CA SER A 278 5.62 -4.65 -5.32
C SER A 278 7.05 -4.11 -5.30
N THR A 279 7.26 -2.92 -5.87
CA THR A 279 8.61 -2.34 -6.05
C THR A 279 8.99 -1.30 -4.99
N ASP A 280 8.01 -0.79 -4.23
CA ASP A 280 8.18 0.32 -3.28
C ASP A 280 8.75 1.59 -3.93
N ASP A 281 10.07 1.82 -3.79
CA ASP A 281 10.82 2.91 -4.43
C ASP A 281 11.78 2.39 -5.52
N PRO A 282 11.30 2.21 -6.78
CA PRO A 282 12.14 1.80 -7.91
C PRO A 282 13.46 2.56 -8.04
N LEU A 283 13.40 3.88 -7.89
CA LEU A 283 14.55 4.76 -8.05
C LEU A 283 15.65 4.49 -7.00
N GLN A 284 15.30 3.98 -5.82
CA GLN A 284 16.26 3.73 -4.75
C GLN A 284 16.83 2.30 -4.82
N PHE A 285 16.01 1.31 -5.17
CA PHE A 285 16.32 -0.11 -4.95
C PHE A 285 16.61 -0.93 -6.22
N HIS A 286 16.28 -0.42 -7.40
CA HIS A 286 16.34 -1.19 -8.65
C HIS A 286 17.44 -0.68 -9.56
N TYR A 287 18.11 -1.59 -10.27
CA TYR A 287 19.28 -1.27 -11.11
C TYR A 287 19.06 -1.56 -12.59
N THR A 288 17.89 -2.08 -12.97
CA THR A 288 17.51 -2.26 -14.37
C THR A 288 17.52 -0.92 -15.12
N LYS A 289 18.28 -0.84 -16.24
CA LYS A 289 18.58 0.41 -16.95
C LYS A 289 17.52 0.77 -17.97
N TYR A 290 17.22 2.06 -18.06
CA TYR A 290 16.47 2.68 -19.14
C TYR A 290 17.18 2.54 -20.49
N LYS A 291 16.46 2.14 -21.56
CA LYS A 291 16.96 2.29 -22.93
C LYS A 291 16.74 3.72 -23.41
N ASN A 292 17.83 4.44 -23.66
CA ASN A 292 17.82 5.63 -24.52
C ASN A 292 17.35 5.26 -25.93
N GLY A 293 16.07 5.45 -26.21
CA GLY A 293 15.48 5.36 -27.54
C GLY A 293 14.67 6.61 -27.83
N LEU A 294 15.26 7.56 -28.55
CA LEU A 294 14.55 8.69 -29.15
C LEU A 294 13.33 8.19 -29.94
N CYS A 295 12.11 8.57 -29.55
CA CYS A 295 10.91 8.37 -30.37
C CYS A 295 10.20 9.71 -30.66
N PRO A 296 9.63 9.88 -31.87
CA PRO A 296 9.10 11.17 -32.33
C PRO A 296 7.70 11.43 -31.79
N VAL A 297 7.44 12.70 -31.48
CA VAL A 297 6.17 13.24 -30.98
C VAL A 297 5.01 12.84 -31.90
N ALA A 298 4.02 12.11 -31.37
CA ALA A 298 2.75 11.86 -32.05
C ALA A 298 1.73 12.99 -31.79
N PRO A 299 0.80 13.28 -32.72
CA PRO A 299 -0.07 14.45 -32.63
C PRO A 299 -1.18 14.25 -31.58
N THR A 300 -1.42 15.29 -30.78
CA THR A 300 -2.48 15.35 -29.77
C THR A 300 -3.86 15.50 -30.40
N VAL A 301 -4.83 14.69 -29.93
CA VAL A 301 -6.27 14.87 -30.18
C VAL A 301 -6.89 15.48 -28.92
N PRO A 302 -7.73 16.54 -29.01
CA PRO A 302 -8.28 17.18 -27.83
C PRO A 302 -9.45 16.38 -27.24
N LEU A 303 -9.43 16.17 -25.93
CA LEU A 303 -10.53 15.58 -25.15
C LEU A 303 -11.43 16.68 -24.55
N PRO A 304 -12.75 16.41 -24.37
CA PRO A 304 -13.70 17.39 -23.88
C PRO A 304 -13.60 17.59 -22.36
N ARG A 305 -13.83 18.84 -21.91
CA ARG A 305 -13.82 19.25 -20.49
C ARG A 305 -15.14 18.85 -19.80
N PRO A 306 -15.12 18.29 -18.59
CA PRO A 306 -16.28 18.31 -17.71
C PRO A 306 -16.31 19.60 -16.88
N SER A 307 -17.49 20.20 -16.81
CA SER A 307 -17.85 21.42 -16.08
C SER A 307 -18.11 21.19 -14.59
N HIS A 308 -17.62 22.14 -13.77
CA HIS A 308 -18.10 22.62 -12.45
C HIS A 308 -18.81 21.68 -11.47
N TYR A 309 -18.30 21.52 -10.24
CA TYR A 309 -19.02 21.40 -8.94
C TYR A 309 -17.97 21.59 -7.80
N LEU A 310 -17.92 22.70 -7.05
CA LEU A 310 -18.68 23.14 -5.85
C LEU A 310 -18.37 22.41 -4.51
N ASP A 311 -17.60 23.13 -3.69
CA ASP A 311 -17.52 23.29 -2.23
C ASP A 311 -18.36 22.41 -1.29
N ASN A 312 -17.68 21.75 -0.33
CA ASN A 312 -17.76 21.99 1.13
C ASN A 312 -17.29 20.77 1.98
N VAL A 313 -16.74 21.11 3.16
CA VAL A 313 -16.77 20.40 4.49
C VAL A 313 -15.40 20.04 5.14
N VAL A 314 -15.06 20.87 6.14
CA VAL A 314 -14.55 20.65 7.54
C VAL A 314 -13.53 19.51 7.79
N TYR A 315 -12.29 19.74 8.27
CA TYR A 315 -11.88 19.85 9.70
C TYR A 315 -10.49 20.51 9.91
N LYS A 316 -10.12 20.80 11.17
CA LYS A 316 -9.06 21.71 11.65
C LYS A 316 -7.82 20.96 12.18
N ASN A 317 -6.66 21.56 11.93
CA ASN A 317 -5.37 21.55 12.66
C ASN A 317 -4.98 20.32 13.48
N VAL A 318 -3.99 19.57 12.97
CA VAL A 318 -3.00 18.86 13.79
C VAL A 318 -1.61 19.13 13.20
N GLU A 319 -0.67 19.56 14.04
CA GLU A 319 0.67 20.07 13.65
C GLU A 319 1.67 18.98 13.21
N ASN A 320 1.26 17.72 13.12
CA ASN A 320 2.07 16.62 12.59
C ASN A 320 1.26 15.82 11.57
N PRO A 321 1.42 16.08 10.27
CA PRO A 321 0.65 15.38 9.26
C PRO A 321 1.16 13.96 9.02
N ILE A 322 0.26 12.98 9.18
CA ILE A 322 0.42 11.68 8.52
C ILE A 322 0.16 11.85 7.03
N THR A 323 1.01 11.20 6.25
CA THR A 323 0.92 11.22 4.80
C THR A 323 -0.07 10.16 4.35
N ALA A 324 -1.27 10.58 3.93
CA ALA A 324 -2.16 9.74 3.15
C ALA A 324 -1.54 9.55 1.76
N THR A 325 -1.13 8.33 1.43
CA THR A 325 -0.48 8.01 0.16
C THR A 325 -1.43 7.14 -0.70
N VAL A 326 -1.40 7.21 -2.03
CA VAL A 326 -2.32 6.43 -2.91
C VAL A 326 -1.59 5.20 -3.50
N HIS A 327 -2.10 3.99 -3.36
CA HIS A 327 -1.37 2.70 -3.55
C HIS A 327 -0.56 2.49 -4.84
N LEU A 328 0.42 1.55 -4.80
CA LEU A 328 1.10 0.84 -5.93
C LEU A 328 1.06 -0.69 -5.74
N ASN A 329 0.34 -1.38 -6.62
CA ASN A 329 0.50 -2.80 -6.93
C ASN A 329 0.68 -2.91 -8.44
N LEU A 330 1.82 -3.45 -8.90
CA LEU A 330 2.01 -3.71 -10.33
C LEU A 330 1.79 -5.19 -10.67
N TYR A 331 1.28 -5.44 -11.88
CA TYR A 331 1.01 -6.76 -12.46
C TYR A 331 2.11 -7.12 -13.48
N CYS A 332 2.43 -8.41 -13.65
CA CYS A 332 3.24 -8.89 -14.77
C CYS A 332 2.85 -10.33 -15.19
N ASP A 333 2.73 -10.54 -16.51
CA ASP A 333 2.83 -11.86 -17.16
C ASP A 333 4.30 -12.11 -17.56
N VAL A 334 4.87 -13.22 -17.09
CA VAL A 334 6.30 -13.53 -17.12
C VAL A 334 6.73 -14.01 -18.52
N THR A 335 6.60 -13.18 -19.55
CA THR A 335 7.29 -13.40 -20.83
C THR A 335 7.68 -12.09 -21.55
N LYS A 336 9.01 -11.89 -21.64
CA LYS A 336 9.79 -10.98 -22.50
C LYS A 336 10.11 -9.56 -21.98
N ASN A 337 11.41 -9.26 -22.14
CA ASN A 337 12.16 -8.01 -22.00
C ASN A 337 12.51 -7.60 -20.55
N TYR A 338 13.78 -7.86 -20.21
CA TYR A 338 14.47 -7.37 -19.01
C TYR A 338 14.80 -5.90 -19.22
N ASP A 339 13.98 -4.96 -18.76
CA ASP A 339 14.36 -3.53 -18.64
C ASP A 339 13.35 -2.76 -17.73
N GLU A 340 12.77 -3.40 -16.69
CA GLU A 340 11.74 -2.75 -15.85
C GLU A 340 11.79 -3.19 -14.35
N PRO A 341 11.60 -2.27 -13.37
CA PRO A 341 11.78 -2.54 -11.93
C PRO A 341 10.95 -3.71 -11.39
N LEU A 342 9.68 -3.82 -11.78
CA LEU A 342 8.84 -4.92 -11.30
C LEU A 342 9.33 -6.28 -11.81
N ILE A 343 9.79 -6.33 -13.06
CA ILE A 343 10.34 -7.56 -13.65
C ILE A 343 11.60 -7.99 -12.91
N GLU A 344 12.40 -7.03 -12.43
CA GLU A 344 13.56 -7.30 -11.58
C GLU A 344 13.14 -7.96 -10.24
N GLU A 345 12.13 -7.44 -9.54
CA GLU A 345 11.57 -8.09 -8.33
C GLU A 345 11.15 -9.54 -8.61
N TYR A 346 10.34 -9.74 -9.65
CA TYR A 346 9.88 -11.08 -10.04
C TYR A 346 11.06 -12.00 -10.41
N SER A 347 12.03 -11.50 -11.18
CA SER A 347 13.18 -12.30 -11.64
C SER A 347 14.09 -12.72 -10.48
N ILE A 348 14.39 -11.81 -9.55
CA ILE A 348 15.21 -12.10 -8.39
C ILE A 348 14.47 -13.04 -7.44
N ALA A 349 13.17 -12.83 -7.20
CA ALA A 349 12.34 -13.73 -6.42
C ALA A 349 12.34 -15.16 -6.99
N ALA A 350 12.14 -15.31 -8.31
CA ALA A 350 12.20 -16.62 -8.97
C ALA A 350 13.58 -17.28 -8.84
N GLN A 351 14.66 -16.53 -9.02
CA GLN A 351 16.01 -17.09 -8.96
C GLN A 351 16.42 -17.49 -7.54
N VAL A 352 16.12 -16.66 -6.54
CA VAL A 352 16.53 -16.86 -5.14
C VAL A 352 15.66 -17.90 -4.46
N TRP A 353 14.33 -17.81 -4.59
CA TRP A 353 13.39 -18.71 -3.93
C TRP A 353 12.93 -19.90 -4.79
N LYS A 354 13.46 -20.02 -6.01
CA LYS A 354 13.18 -21.13 -6.94
C LYS A 354 11.69 -21.24 -7.29
N PHE A 355 11.01 -20.10 -7.41
CA PHE A 355 9.61 -20.09 -7.84
C PHE A 355 9.48 -20.62 -9.28
N SER A 356 8.51 -21.52 -9.44
CA SER A 356 8.07 -22.01 -10.73
C SER A 356 7.24 -20.96 -11.47
N ALA A 357 7.01 -21.18 -12.77
CA ALA A 357 6.11 -20.31 -13.54
C ALA A 357 4.70 -20.23 -12.91
N SER A 358 4.20 -21.35 -12.36
CA SER A 358 2.89 -21.37 -11.69
C SER A 358 2.86 -20.52 -10.41
N ASP A 359 3.95 -20.50 -9.64
CA ASP A 359 4.05 -19.66 -8.44
C ASP A 359 4.04 -18.18 -8.82
N MET A 360 4.79 -17.83 -9.86
CA MET A 360 4.87 -16.46 -10.37
C MET A 360 3.54 -15.96 -10.92
N CYS A 361 2.84 -16.81 -11.69
CA CYS A 361 1.50 -16.50 -12.19
C CYS A 361 0.46 -16.37 -11.06
N GLU A 362 0.58 -17.16 -9.98
CA GLU A 362 -0.30 -17.03 -8.81
C GLU A 362 -0.08 -15.71 -8.08
N ILE A 363 1.18 -15.32 -7.85
CA ILE A 363 1.54 -14.03 -7.24
C ILE A 363 1.03 -12.86 -8.12
N ALA A 364 1.20 -12.95 -9.44
CA ALA A 364 0.67 -11.95 -10.37
C ALA A 364 -0.86 -11.91 -10.36
N ARG A 365 -1.54 -13.07 -10.32
CA ARG A 365 -3.01 -13.14 -10.18
C ARG A 365 -3.48 -12.43 -8.91
N HIS A 366 -2.80 -12.66 -7.78
CA HIS A 366 -3.11 -11.99 -6.52
C HIS A 366 -2.96 -10.47 -6.63
N SER A 367 -1.92 -9.96 -7.29
CA SER A 367 -1.74 -8.51 -7.45
C SER A 367 -2.91 -7.85 -8.18
N VAL A 368 -3.48 -8.50 -9.21
CA VAL A 368 -4.68 -8.00 -9.90
C VAL A 368 -5.90 -8.03 -9.00
N ILE A 369 -6.08 -9.10 -8.21
CA ILE A 369 -7.20 -9.21 -7.28
C ILE A 369 -7.15 -8.08 -6.25
N GLN A 370 -5.97 -7.85 -5.67
CA GLN A 370 -5.70 -6.82 -4.67
C GLN A 370 -5.71 -5.39 -5.24
N SER A 371 -5.50 -5.22 -6.55
CA SER A 371 -5.46 -3.90 -7.19
C SER A 371 -6.79 -3.15 -7.10
N GLY A 372 -6.74 -1.84 -7.28
CA GLY A 372 -7.89 -0.96 -7.34
C GLY A 372 -8.52 -0.77 -8.73
N PHE A 373 -8.13 -1.57 -9.73
CA PHE A 373 -8.63 -1.41 -11.10
C PHE A 373 -10.12 -1.76 -11.23
N PRO A 374 -10.85 -1.10 -12.17
CA PRO A 374 -12.26 -1.36 -12.41
C PRO A 374 -12.57 -2.82 -12.73
N GLN A 375 -13.78 -3.25 -12.37
CA GLN A 375 -14.29 -4.58 -12.65
C GLN A 375 -14.13 -5.01 -14.11
N THR A 376 -14.34 -4.09 -15.05
CA THR A 376 -14.22 -4.37 -16.48
C THR A 376 -12.81 -4.78 -16.88
N MET A 377 -11.78 -4.16 -16.29
CA MET A 377 -10.38 -4.51 -16.52
C MET A 377 -10.03 -5.82 -15.83
N LYS A 378 -10.47 -6.01 -14.57
CA LYS A 378 -10.26 -7.28 -13.85
C LYS A 378 -10.93 -8.46 -14.56
N ASN A 379 -12.14 -8.29 -15.10
CA ASN A 379 -12.82 -9.30 -15.92
C ASN A 379 -12.02 -9.62 -17.19
N HIS A 380 -11.39 -8.62 -17.79
CA HIS A 380 -10.52 -8.83 -18.95
C HIS A 380 -9.23 -9.55 -18.56
N TRP A 381 -8.61 -9.27 -17.43
CA TRP A 381 -7.34 -9.91 -17.05
C TRP A 381 -7.49 -11.27 -16.39
N LEU A 382 -8.55 -11.49 -15.61
CA LEU A 382 -8.73 -12.70 -14.81
C LEU A 382 -9.86 -13.61 -15.31
N GLY A 383 -10.77 -13.07 -16.11
CA GLY A 383 -12.00 -13.74 -16.53
C GLY A 383 -13.24 -13.19 -15.81
N ILE A 384 -14.41 -13.39 -16.41
CA ILE A 384 -15.70 -12.82 -15.94
C ILE A 384 -16.07 -13.33 -14.55
N ASN A 385 -15.67 -14.57 -14.23
CA ASN A 385 -16.03 -15.25 -12.99
C ASN A 385 -14.99 -15.07 -11.88
N TYR A 386 -14.01 -14.17 -12.00
CA TYR A 386 -12.87 -14.13 -11.06
C TYR A 386 -13.25 -13.94 -9.58
N ARG A 387 -14.47 -13.47 -9.29
CA ARG A 387 -15.02 -13.30 -7.94
C ARG A 387 -15.56 -14.59 -7.33
N GLU A 388 -15.77 -15.62 -8.14
CA GLU A 388 -16.18 -16.94 -7.67
C GLU A 388 -15.05 -17.61 -6.87
N LYS A 389 -15.40 -18.48 -5.95
CA LYS A 389 -14.43 -19.20 -5.12
C LYS A 389 -13.87 -20.42 -5.83
N GLY A 390 -12.65 -20.82 -5.45
CA GLY A 390 -11.99 -22.01 -5.98
C GLY A 390 -11.77 -21.95 -7.49
N VAL A 391 -11.81 -23.12 -8.14
CA VAL A 391 -11.51 -23.28 -9.58
C VAL A 391 -12.47 -22.48 -10.47
N LEU A 392 -13.73 -22.31 -10.05
CA LEU A 392 -14.72 -21.53 -10.80
C LEU A 392 -14.30 -20.06 -11.01
N GLY A 393 -13.48 -19.53 -10.09
CA GLY A 393 -12.92 -18.18 -10.14
C GLY A 393 -11.62 -18.06 -10.93
N ASN A 394 -11.21 -19.10 -11.68
CA ASN A 394 -9.98 -19.11 -12.45
C ASN A 394 -10.26 -19.39 -13.93
N ASP A 395 -9.86 -18.47 -14.81
CA ASP A 395 -9.72 -18.76 -16.24
C ASP A 395 -8.24 -18.94 -16.55
N ILE A 396 -7.78 -20.19 -16.58
CA ILE A 396 -6.37 -20.56 -16.83
C ILE A 396 -5.80 -19.93 -18.11
N ARG A 397 -6.64 -19.67 -19.12
CA ARG A 397 -6.19 -19.06 -20.40
C ARG A 397 -5.81 -17.60 -20.24
N ARG A 398 -6.20 -16.97 -19.13
CA ARG A 398 -5.89 -15.57 -18.80
C ARG A 398 -4.91 -15.46 -17.65
N THR A 399 -5.07 -16.29 -16.61
CA THR A 399 -4.24 -16.22 -15.40
C THR A 399 -2.97 -17.05 -15.52
N ASN A 400 -2.95 -18.05 -16.39
CA ASN A 400 -1.91 -19.07 -16.50
C ASN A 400 -1.62 -19.83 -15.19
N VAL A 401 -2.53 -19.76 -14.22
CA VAL A 401 -2.45 -20.53 -12.97
C VAL A 401 -3.21 -21.85 -13.18
N PRO A 402 -2.57 -23.01 -12.99
CA PRO A 402 -3.24 -24.30 -13.15
C PRO A 402 -4.44 -24.46 -12.22
N ASP A 403 -5.55 -25.00 -12.72
CA ASP A 403 -6.76 -25.22 -11.91
C ASP A 403 -6.49 -26.14 -10.70
N ILE A 404 -5.60 -27.12 -10.85
CA ILE A 404 -5.16 -27.98 -9.74
C ILE A 404 -4.49 -27.20 -8.61
N ARG A 405 -3.74 -26.14 -8.93
CA ARG A 405 -3.11 -25.24 -7.95
C ARG A 405 -4.18 -24.49 -7.16
N ILE A 406 -5.19 -23.96 -7.86
CA ILE A 406 -6.31 -23.25 -7.25
C ILE A 406 -7.20 -24.20 -6.42
N SER A 407 -7.48 -25.40 -6.91
CA SER A 407 -8.24 -26.43 -6.17
C SER A 407 -7.54 -26.76 -4.87
N TYR A 408 -6.23 -27.06 -4.92
CA TYR A 408 -5.44 -27.33 -3.73
C TYR A 408 -5.49 -26.19 -2.70
N ARG A 409 -5.30 -24.93 -3.15
CA ARG A 409 -5.39 -23.76 -2.25
C ARG A 409 -6.77 -23.65 -1.59
N PHE A 410 -7.82 -23.85 -2.37
CA PHE A 410 -9.19 -23.71 -1.91
C PHE A 410 -9.59 -24.83 -0.95
N GLU A 411 -9.33 -26.09 -1.32
CA GLU A 411 -9.58 -27.27 -0.47
C GLU A 411 -8.83 -27.15 0.86
N THR A 412 -7.55 -26.81 0.83
CA THR A 412 -6.75 -26.60 2.05
C THR A 412 -7.38 -25.53 2.95
N LEU A 413 -7.79 -24.39 2.39
CA LEU A 413 -8.43 -23.32 3.17
C LEU A 413 -9.78 -23.77 3.77
N ILE A 414 -10.58 -24.52 3.02
CA ILE A 414 -11.84 -25.06 3.53
C ILE A 414 -11.60 -26.09 4.63
N ASP A 415 -10.60 -26.94 4.51
CA ASP A 415 -10.25 -27.94 5.52
C ASP A 415 -9.77 -27.28 6.82
N GLU A 416 -8.94 -26.24 6.73
CA GLU A 416 -8.49 -25.44 7.87
C GLU A 416 -9.68 -24.76 8.60
N LEU A 417 -10.56 -24.10 7.84
CA LEU A 417 -11.78 -23.50 8.39
C LEU A 417 -12.69 -24.54 9.04
N SER A 418 -12.89 -25.69 8.39
CA SER A 418 -13.74 -26.77 8.89
C SER A 418 -13.20 -27.34 10.20
N THR A 419 -11.88 -27.50 10.30
CA THR A 419 -11.21 -27.95 11.52
C THR A 419 -11.42 -26.98 12.67
N LEU A 420 -11.29 -25.67 12.43
CA LEU A 420 -11.51 -24.64 13.44
C LEU A 420 -12.96 -24.59 13.92
N PHE A 421 -13.92 -24.62 13.00
CA PHE A 421 -15.34 -24.58 13.38
C PHE A 421 -15.77 -25.86 14.10
N TYR A 422 -15.22 -27.01 13.70
CA TYR A 422 -15.44 -28.27 14.42
C TYR A 422 -14.91 -28.19 15.86
N ALA A 423 -13.66 -27.76 16.04
CA ALA A 423 -13.07 -27.59 17.36
C ALA A 423 -13.83 -26.57 18.23
N SER A 424 -14.26 -25.45 17.65
CA SER A 424 -15.06 -24.43 18.35
C SER A 424 -16.42 -24.98 18.79
N ASN A 425 -17.06 -25.81 17.96
CA ASN A 425 -18.34 -26.42 18.30
C ASN A 425 -18.21 -27.44 19.43
N LEU A 426 -17.13 -28.23 19.45
CA LEU A 426 -16.83 -29.14 20.56
C LEU A 426 -16.61 -28.37 21.87
N ALA A 427 -15.78 -27.32 21.86
CA ALA A 427 -15.53 -26.50 23.04
C ALA A 427 -16.82 -25.89 23.62
N LYS A 428 -17.74 -25.42 22.75
CA LYS A 428 -19.06 -24.92 23.18
C LYS A 428 -19.96 -26.00 23.77
N GLN A 429 -19.83 -27.25 23.34
CA GLN A 429 -20.58 -28.37 23.92
C GLN A 429 -20.03 -28.74 25.30
N ASP A 430 -18.71 -28.70 25.47
CA ASP A 430 -18.05 -28.94 26.77
C ASP A 430 -18.38 -27.84 27.78
N GLU A 431 -18.39 -26.57 27.37
CA GLU A 431 -18.80 -25.44 28.22
C GLU A 431 -20.26 -25.55 28.68
N LYS A 432 -21.18 -25.91 27.77
CA LYS A 432 -22.59 -26.16 28.12
C LYS A 432 -22.74 -27.34 29.07
N SER A 433 -21.95 -28.40 28.88
CA SER A 433 -21.97 -29.57 29.76
C SER A 433 -21.43 -29.22 31.15
N ALA A 434 -20.39 -28.38 31.23
CA ALA A 434 -19.84 -27.87 32.47
C ALA A 434 -20.78 -26.90 33.19
N SER A 435 -21.50 -26.03 32.48
CA SER A 435 -22.49 -25.13 33.10
C SER A 435 -23.69 -25.90 33.66
N VAL A 436 -24.21 -26.90 32.93
CA VAL A 436 -25.27 -27.79 33.42
C VAL A 436 -24.81 -28.60 34.65
N ALA A 437 -23.55 -29.05 34.67
CA ALA A 437 -22.99 -29.72 35.83
C ALA A 437 -22.81 -28.79 37.05
N ALA A 438 -22.52 -27.50 36.84
CA ALA A 438 -22.42 -26.50 37.90
C ALA A 438 -23.79 -26.11 38.47
N ASP A 439 -24.80 -25.91 37.62
CA ASP A 439 -26.18 -25.63 38.03
C ASP A 439 -26.79 -26.78 38.84
N ASN A 440 -26.49 -28.04 38.46
CA ASN A 440 -26.92 -29.21 39.22
C ASN A 440 -26.24 -29.32 40.59
N ARG A 441 -25.00 -28.84 40.76
CA ARG A 441 -24.33 -28.78 42.08
C ARG A 441 -24.94 -27.69 42.97
N HIS A 442 -25.26 -26.52 42.41
CA HIS A 442 -25.95 -25.47 43.16
C HIS A 442 -27.38 -25.86 43.61
N ASN A 443 -28.10 -26.61 42.79
CA ASN A 443 -29.41 -27.16 43.20
C ASN A 443 -29.31 -28.29 44.23
N ALA A 444 -28.20 -29.05 44.24
CA ALA A 444 -27.96 -30.08 45.26
C ALA A 444 -27.59 -29.47 46.63
N ASP A 445 -26.80 -28.40 46.66
CA ASP A 445 -26.43 -27.69 47.89
C ASP A 445 -27.60 -26.88 48.49
N GLY A 446 -28.59 -26.49 47.68
CA GLY A 446 -29.81 -25.79 48.12
C GLY A 446 -30.83 -26.67 48.85
N PHE A 447 -30.69 -28.00 48.82
CA PHE A 447 -31.61 -28.95 49.48
C PHE A 447 -31.13 -29.45 50.84
N VAL A 448 -29.95 -29.03 51.31
CA VAL A 448 -29.38 -29.44 52.61
C VAL A 448 -29.26 -28.23 53.55
N THR A 449 -30.38 -27.61 53.93
CA THR A 449 -30.48 -26.83 55.19
C THR A 449 -31.94 -26.48 55.48
N LYS A 450 -32.75 -27.46 55.92
CA LYS A 450 -34.00 -27.20 56.68
C LYS A 450 -34.63 -28.50 57.22
N ASP A 451 -33.91 -29.26 58.04
CA ASP A 451 -34.58 -30.09 59.04
C ASP A 451 -33.61 -30.64 60.09
N GLU A 452 -33.21 -29.80 61.05
CA GLU A 452 -32.84 -30.27 62.40
C GLU A 452 -33.04 -29.11 63.40
N ARG A 453 -34.31 -28.80 63.70
CA ARG A 453 -34.69 -28.23 65.00
C ARG A 453 -36.04 -28.80 65.41
N GLY A 454 -36.01 -29.88 66.17
CA GLY A 454 -37.11 -30.27 67.04
C GLY A 454 -37.35 -31.77 67.11
N ARG A 455 -36.76 -32.44 68.10
CA ARG A 455 -37.45 -32.89 69.34
C ARG A 455 -36.66 -34.00 70.04
N ASN A 456 -36.55 -33.80 71.35
CA ASN A 456 -36.23 -34.71 72.46
C ASN A 456 -34.79 -35.15 72.64
#